data_AF-A0A1G2K4K4-F1
#
_entry.id   AF-A0A1G2K4K4-F1
#
_cell.length_a   1.000
_cell.length_b   1.000
_cell.length_c   1.000
_cell.angle_alpha   90.00
_cell.angle_beta   90.00
_cell.angle_gamma   90.00
#
_symmetry.space_group_name_H-M   'P 1'
#
loop_
_entity.id
_entity.type
_entity.pdbx_description
1 polymer ?
#
loop_
_entity_poly.entity_id
_entity_poly.type
_entity_poly.pdbx_seq_one_letter_code
_entity_poly.pdbx_strand_id
1 'polypeptide(L)'
;MLGFVVGLIVIIIGAVSVPVLKTFNLPYFAVVTISFGLMFAGFGIQMWSMLKPYFALKREMKARKEAHEALLPELASLPPAEALKRLLQGPEK
;
A
#
# COMPACT_ATOMS: atom_id res chain seq x y z
N MET A 1 -5.25 -1.12 -7.92
CA MET A 1 -5.06 -2.17 -8.95
C MET A 1 -4.13 -1.72 -10.08
N LEU A 2 -4.35 -0.56 -10.70
CA LEU A 2 -3.55 -0.11 -11.87
C LEU A 2 -2.02 -0.05 -11.61
N GLY A 3 -1.58 0.49 -10.46
CA GLY A 3 -0.15 0.56 -10.11
C GLY A 3 0.52 -0.79 -9.88
N PHE A 4 -0.23 -1.80 -9.43
CA PHE A 4 0.27 -3.17 -9.29
C PHE A 4 0.51 -3.82 -10.67
N VAL A 5 -0.40 -3.61 -11.61
CA VAL A 5 -0.29 -4.11 -12.99
C VAL A 5 0.89 -3.45 -13.70
N VAL A 6 1.06 -2.13 -13.55
CA VAL A 6 2.20 -1.40 -14.11
C VAL A 6 3.54 -1.93 -13.56
N GLY A 7 3.63 -2.16 -12.25
CA GLY A 7 4.84 -2.74 -11.64
C GLY A 7 5.16 -4.14 -12.19
N LEU A 8 4.14 -4.99 -12.35
CA LEU A 8 4.29 -6.33 -12.93
C LEU A 8 4.81 -6.28 -14.38
N ILE A 9 4.27 -5.38 -15.21
CA ILE A 9 4.70 -5.22 -16.61
C ILE A 9 6.18 -4.84 -16.69
N VAL A 10 6.63 -3.91 -15.84
CA VAL A 10 8.04 -3.48 -15.82
C VAL A 10 8.97 -4.63 -15.40
N ILE A 11 8.56 -5.48 -14.45
CA ILE A 11 9.33 -6.67 -14.05
C ILE A 11 9.46 -7.66 -15.22
N ILE A 12 8.37 -7.90 -15.94
CA ILE A 12 8.36 -8.78 -17.12
C ILE A 12 9.30 -8.23 -18.21
N ILE A 13 9.25 -6.93 -18.48
CA ILE A 13 10.18 -6.27 -19.41
C ILE A 13 11.62 -6.41 -18.95
N GLY A 14 11.88 -6.27 -17.64
CA GLY A 14 13.20 -6.49 -17.05
C GLY A 14 13.73 -7.91 -17.30
N ALA A 15 12.89 -8.94 -17.17
CA ALA A 15 13.27 -10.33 -17.45
C ALA A 15 13.53 -10.57 -18.95
N VAL A 16 12.66 -10.04 -19.82
CA VAL A 16 12.77 -10.19 -21.28
C VAL A 16 13.91 -9.36 -21.87
N SER A 17 14.38 -8.33 -21.16
CA SER A 17 15.55 -7.54 -21.58
C SER A 17 16.86 -8.32 -21.58
N VAL A 18 16.99 -9.39 -20.77
CA VAL A 18 18.21 -10.21 -20.67
C VAL A 18 18.61 -10.83 -22.02
N PRO A 19 17.74 -11.57 -22.73
CA PRO A 19 18.09 -12.11 -24.05
C PRO A 19 18.31 -11.02 -25.11
N VAL A 20 17.57 -9.90 -25.05
CA VAL A 20 17.71 -8.78 -26.00
C VAL A 20 19.04 -8.04 -25.81
N LEU A 21 19.49 -7.85 -24.57
CA LEU A 21 20.76 -7.18 -24.28
C LEU A 21 21.96 -8.08 -24.63
N LYS A 22 21.80 -9.41 -24.60
CA LYS A 22 22.81 -10.36 -25.07
C LYS A 22 23.07 -10.24 -26.58
N THR A 23 22.07 -9.89 -27.39
CA THR A 23 22.26 -9.65 -28.84
C THR A 23 23.15 -8.44 -29.14
N PHE A 24 23.35 -7.52 -28.20
CA PHE A 24 24.21 -6.34 -28.39
C PHE A 24 25.68 -6.56 -27.95
N ASN A 25 26.08 -7.81 -27.67
CA ASN A 25 27.45 -8.16 -27.24
C ASN A 25 27.92 -7.37 -25.99
N LEU A 26 26.98 -6.95 -25.15
CA LEU A 26 27.26 -6.24 -23.92
C LEU A 26 27.92 -7.17 -22.88
N PRO A 27 28.77 -6.63 -22.00
CA PRO A 27 29.35 -7.41 -20.90
C PRO A 27 28.23 -8.03 -20.05
N TYR A 28 28.37 -9.31 -19.69
CA TYR A 28 27.36 -10.03 -18.90
C TYR A 28 26.97 -9.26 -17.63
N PHE A 29 27.97 -8.65 -16.96
CA PHE A 29 27.74 -7.80 -15.79
C PHE A 29 26.77 -6.64 -16.09
N ALA A 30 26.97 -5.91 -17.19
CA ALA A 30 26.11 -4.79 -17.59
C ALA A 30 24.68 -5.25 -17.90
N VAL A 31 24.53 -6.39 -18.59
CA VAL A 31 23.21 -6.97 -18.89
C VAL A 31 22.46 -7.30 -17.59
N VAL A 32 23.12 -7.99 -16.66
CA VAL A 32 22.52 -8.35 -15.38
C VAL A 32 22.15 -7.10 -14.57
N THR A 33 23.02 -6.10 -14.49
CA THR A 33 22.74 -4.86 -13.76
C THR A 33 21.54 -4.11 -14.32
N ILE A 34 21.41 -4.00 -15.65
CA ILE A 34 20.28 -3.32 -16.29
C ILE A 34 18.98 -4.09 -16.02
N SER A 35 18.98 -5.40 -16.21
CA SER A 35 17.79 -6.23 -15.99
C SER A 35 17.36 -6.24 -14.51
N PHE A 36 18.29 -6.32 -13.57
CA PHE A 36 17.99 -6.17 -12.15
C PHE A 36 17.47 -4.77 -11.81
N GLY A 37 18.07 -3.72 -12.39
CA GLY A 37 17.61 -2.35 -12.20
C GLY A 37 16.15 -2.15 -12.62
N LEU A 38 15.77 -2.73 -13.77
CA LEU A 38 14.39 -2.71 -14.26
C LEU A 38 13.44 -3.48 -13.33
N MET A 39 13.85 -4.66 -12.84
CA MET A 39 13.05 -5.42 -11.87
C MET A 39 12.85 -4.65 -10.55
N PHE A 40 13.89 -4.01 -10.02
CA PHE A 40 13.80 -3.18 -8.81
C PHE A 40 12.91 -1.96 -9.01
N ALA A 41 12.97 -1.30 -10.17
CA ALA A 41 12.08 -0.20 -10.50
C ALA A 41 10.61 -0.65 -10.54
N GLY A 42 10.32 -1.78 -11.19
CA GLY A 42 8.98 -2.37 -11.21
C GLY A 42 8.47 -2.76 -9.82
N PHE A 43 9.33 -3.36 -8.99
CA PHE A 43 9.02 -3.69 -7.60
C PHE A 43 8.73 -2.44 -6.76
N GLY A 44 9.50 -1.36 -6.94
CA GLY A 44 9.28 -0.09 -6.24
C GLY A 44 7.91 0.52 -6.55
N ILE A 45 7.50 0.51 -7.82
CA ILE A 45 6.18 0.98 -8.25
C ILE A 45 5.07 0.12 -7.62
N GLN A 46 5.27 -1.20 -7.59
CA GLN A 46 4.32 -2.15 -7.02
C GLN A 46 4.14 -1.95 -5.51
N MET A 47 5.26 -1.82 -4.77
CA MET A 47 5.27 -1.54 -3.34
C MET A 47 4.63 -0.20 -3.01
N TRP A 48 4.93 0.86 -3.77
CA TRP A 48 4.31 2.17 -3.59
C TRP A 48 2.79 2.11 -3.80
N SER A 49 2.34 1.37 -4.81
CA SER A 49 0.92 1.17 -5.06
C SER A 49 0.21 0.38 -3.96
N MET A 50 0.91 -0.52 -3.25
CA MET A 50 0.38 -1.27 -2.10
C MET A 50 0.42 -0.48 -0.80
N LEU A 51 1.43 0.37 -0.61
CA LEU A 51 1.58 1.18 0.60
C LEU A 51 0.60 2.34 0.66
N LYS A 52 0.26 2.97 -0.48
CA LYS A 52 -0.75 4.06 -0.55
C LYS A 52 -2.06 3.74 0.19
N PRO A 53 -2.76 2.63 -0.11
CA PRO A 53 -4.00 2.29 0.59
C PRO A 53 -3.76 1.93 2.06
N TYR A 54 -2.63 1.29 2.39
CA TYR A 54 -2.31 0.92 3.77
C TYR A 54 -2.12 2.14 4.68
N PHE A 55 -1.43 3.18 4.17
CA PHE A 55 -1.28 4.44 4.90
C PHE A 55 -2.59 5.22 5.01
N ALA A 56 -3.44 5.21 3.97
CA ALA A 56 -4.76 5.83 4.01
C ALA A 56 -5.64 5.19 5.10
N LEU A 57 -5.73 3.86 5.11
CA LEU A 57 -6.46 3.08 6.12
C LEU A 57 -5.92 3.31 7.54
N LYS A 58 -4.59 3.36 7.72
CA LYS A 58 -3.99 3.60 9.03
C LYS A 58 -4.27 5.02 9.54
N ARG A 59 -4.35 6.00 8.64
CA ARG A 59 -4.73 7.39 8.96
C ARG A 59 -6.20 7.49 9.34
N GLU A 60 -7.08 6.83 8.59
CA GLU A 60 -8.52 6.78 8.89
C GLU A 60 -8.81 6.03 10.19
N MET A 61 -8.15 4.90 10.44
CA MET A 61 -8.26 4.14 11.69
C MET A 61 -7.76 4.95 12.90
N LYS A 62 -6.69 5.74 12.73
CA LYS A 62 -6.20 6.63 13.79
C LYS A 62 -7.20 7.77 14.05
N ALA A 63 -7.74 8.39 13.00
CA ALA A 63 -8.76 9.42 13.13
C ALA A 63 -10.06 8.90 13.77
N ARG A 64 -10.49 7.67 13.43
CA ARG A 64 -11.67 7.04 14.07
C ARG A 64 -11.40 6.65 15.52
N LYS A 65 -10.19 6.23 15.87
CA LYS A 65 -9.80 5.97 17.27
C LYS A 65 -9.79 7.24 18.12
N GLU A 66 -9.23 8.33 17.60
CA GLU A 66 -9.24 9.63 18.28
C GLU A 66 -10.68 10.17 18.43
N ALA A 67 -11.54 9.98 17.42
CA ALA A 67 -12.96 10.32 17.52
C ALA A 67 -13.74 9.44 18.52
N HIS A 68 -13.40 8.15 18.66
CA HIS A 68 -14.01 7.28 19.67
C HIS A 68 -13.48 7.54 21.08
N GLU A 69 -12.20 7.89 21.24
CA GLU A 69 -11.63 8.33 22.52
C GLU A 69 -12.18 9.68 22.98
N ALA A 70 -12.52 10.59 22.07
CA ALA A 70 -13.21 11.84 22.41
C ALA A 70 -14.67 11.61 22.87
N LEU A 71 -15.32 10.52 22.44
CA LEU A 71 -16.68 10.14 22.84
C LEU A 71 -16.71 9.31 24.15
N LEU A 72 -15.61 8.64 24.50
CA LEU A 72 -15.49 7.85 25.73
C LEU A 72 -15.72 8.63 27.04
N PRO A 73 -15.28 9.88 27.23
CA PRO A 73 -15.58 10.63 28.47
C PRO A 73 -17.07 11.03 28.59
N GLU A 74 -17.80 11.21 27.48
CA GLU A 74 -19.25 11.43 27.51
C GLU A 74 -20.07 10.14 27.73
N LEU A 75 -19.52 8.99 27.33
CA LEU A 75 -20.14 7.67 27.51
C LEU A 75 -19.82 7.04 28.87
N ALA A 76 -18.74 7.48 29.53
CA ALA A 76 -18.34 7.01 30.86
C ALA A 76 -19.26 7.52 31.99
N SER A 77 -20.10 8.52 31.73
CA SER A 77 -21.09 9.06 32.67
C SER A 77 -22.50 8.46 32.51
N LEU A 78 -22.72 7.60 31.52
CA LEU A 78 -24.01 6.94 31.23
C LEU A 78 -23.95 5.43 31.48
N PRO A 79 -25.08 4.78 31.84
CA PRO A 79 -25.11 3.34 32.10
C PRO A 79 -24.59 2.53 30.91
N PRO A 80 -23.84 1.43 31.14
CA PRO A 80 -23.11 0.69 30.12
C PRO A 80 -23.97 0.18 28.95
N ALA A 81 -25.28 0.01 29.16
CA ALA A 81 -26.23 -0.41 28.14
C ALA A 81 -26.60 0.70 27.12
N GLU A 82 -26.63 1.97 27.55
CA GLU A 82 -26.88 3.12 26.65
C GLU A 82 -25.59 3.55 25.96
N ALA A 83 -24.46 3.44 26.65
CA ALA A 83 -23.16 3.73 26.09
C ALA A 83 -22.81 2.78 24.93
N LEU A 84 -23.08 1.48 25.10
CA LEU A 84 -22.94 0.51 24.02
C LEU A 84 -23.86 0.81 22.83
N LYS A 85 -25.11 1.23 23.08
CA LYS A 85 -26.05 1.58 22.00
C LYS A 85 -25.57 2.77 21.17
N ARG A 86 -25.02 3.81 21.80
CA ARG A 86 -24.45 4.96 21.07
C ARG A 86 -23.14 4.64 20.35
N LEU A 87 -22.29 3.80 20.93
CA LEU A 87 -21.08 3.31 20.25
C LEU A 87 -21.43 2.42 19.04
N LEU A 88 -22.48 1.60 19.15
CA LEU A 88 -22.95 0.72 18.07
C LEU A 88 -23.74 1.45 16.97
N GLN A 89 -24.34 2.61 17.26
CA GLN A 89 -25.02 3.42 16.25
C GLN A 89 -24.06 4.15 15.32
N GLY A 90 -22.78 4.24 15.67
CA GLY A 90 -21.76 4.90 14.85
C GLY A 90 -22.04 6.40 14.62
N PRO A 91 -21.05 7.14 14.07
CA PRO A 91 -21.26 8.52 13.68
C PRO A 91 -22.02 8.54 12.34
N GLU A 92 -23.34 8.46 12.38
CA GLU A 92 -24.21 8.83 11.25
C GLU A 92 -25.24 9.87 11.68
N LYS A 93 -24.93 11.13 11.37
CA LYS A 93 -25.65 11.92 10.37
C LYS A 93 -24.76 13.07 9.87
#